data_AF-A0A1H2AP32-F1
#
_entry.id   AF-A0A1H2AP32-F1
#
_cell.length_a   1.000
_cell.length_b   1.000
_cell.length_c   1.000
_cell.angle_alpha   90.00
_cell.angle_beta   90.00
_cell.angle_gamma   90.00
#
_symmetry.space_group_name_H-M   'P 1'
#
loop_
_entity.id
_entity.type
_entity.pdbx_description
1 polymer ?
#
loop_
_entity_poly.entity_id
_entity_poly.type
_entity_poly.pdbx_seq_one_letter_code
_entity_poly.pdbx_strand_id
1 'polypeptide(L)'
;MAQSNWAGVLVATFAAAALVFPYRKRIAPYVPALRGYAIITLLLAAVAGLRVSPFGFDSDQALDTMLKLTRLMAVMLLGLPLLSLIPPFRMQRAADQLLSPFARLGLPVSRITLAISLMFRFLPLLAAEWQRYARIAAARGKLPAQPGKVPPRMMASIVIPFLLSLLRLGDAVADALEARGFGHGTNNKTMAFRLSFRRSDLNLIIGAFALWLSLYVLSRLN
;
A
#
# COMPACT_ATOMS: atom_id res chain seq x y z
N MET A 1 -20.64 -9.14 4.19
CA MET A 1 -22.10 -9.02 3.96
C MET A 1 -22.87 -8.71 5.25
N ALA A 2 -22.24 -8.19 6.32
CA ALA A 2 -22.83 -8.13 7.67
C ALA A 2 -23.10 -6.71 8.22
N GLN A 3 -23.21 -5.68 7.38
CA GLN A 3 -23.56 -4.33 7.87
C GLN A 3 -24.56 -3.69 6.90
N SER A 4 -25.83 -4.09 7.03
CA SER A 4 -26.99 -3.38 6.47
C SER A 4 -27.44 -2.22 7.37
N ASN A 5 -26.79 -2.02 8.52
CA ASN A 5 -27.33 -1.22 9.61
C ASN A 5 -26.48 0.02 9.92
N TRP A 6 -27.15 1.16 10.08
CA TRP A 6 -26.55 2.48 10.33
C TRP A 6 -25.69 2.50 11.59
N ALA A 7 -26.12 1.83 12.65
CA ALA A 7 -25.41 1.75 13.92
C ALA A 7 -24.01 1.11 13.75
N GLY A 8 -23.91 0.04 12.95
CA GLY A 8 -22.63 -0.66 12.71
C GLY A 8 -21.63 0.20 11.92
N VAL A 9 -22.12 0.97 10.95
CA VAL A 9 -21.27 1.86 10.14
C VAL A 9 -20.81 3.08 10.94
N LEU A 10 -21.68 3.66 11.77
CA LEU A 10 -21.33 4.78 12.66
C LEU A 10 -20.30 4.35 13.72
N VAL A 11 -20.49 3.18 14.35
CA VAL A 11 -19.51 2.64 15.30
C VAL A 11 -18.18 2.35 14.60
N ALA A 12 -18.20 1.75 13.40
CA ALA A 12 -16.98 1.45 12.65
C ALA A 12 -16.23 2.71 12.22
N THR A 13 -16.93 3.73 11.71
CA THR A 13 -16.34 5.02 11.31
C THR A 13 -15.79 5.78 12.51
N PHE A 14 -16.51 5.81 13.64
CA PHE A 14 -16.05 6.45 14.86
C PHE A 14 -14.83 5.73 15.46
N ALA A 15 -14.86 4.40 15.53
CA ALA A 15 -13.74 3.62 16.03
C ALA A 15 -12.51 3.73 15.12
N ALA A 16 -12.70 3.77 13.80
CA ALA A 16 -11.65 4.06 12.84
C ALA A 16 -11.05 5.46 13.08
N ALA A 17 -11.89 6.48 13.26
CA ALA A 17 -11.42 7.84 13.55
C ALA A 17 -10.64 7.91 14.87
N ALA A 18 -11.09 7.22 15.92
CA ALA A 18 -10.43 7.16 17.22
C ALA A 18 -9.04 6.50 17.16
N LEU A 19 -8.91 5.38 16.43
CA LEU A 19 -7.62 4.70 16.21
C LEU A 19 -6.62 5.56 15.43
N VAL A 20 -7.14 6.41 14.56
CA VAL A 20 -6.39 7.23 13.61
C VAL A 20 -6.01 8.60 14.23
N PHE A 21 -6.77 9.06 15.23
CA PHE A 21 -6.55 10.30 15.99
C PHE A 21 -5.11 10.48 16.55
N PRO A 22 -4.48 9.50 17.22
CA PRO A 22 -3.10 9.67 17.73
C PRO A 22 -2.07 9.87 16.62
N TYR A 23 -2.37 9.43 15.39
CA TYR A 23 -1.48 9.55 14.24
C TYR A 23 -1.77 10.79 13.37
N ARG A 24 -2.57 11.76 13.85
CA ARG A 24 -3.06 12.92 13.07
C ARG A 24 -2.01 13.62 12.20
N LYS A 25 -0.77 13.76 12.70
CA LYS A 25 0.32 14.43 11.98
C LYS A 25 0.79 13.68 10.74
N ARG A 26 0.71 12.33 10.74
CA ARG A 26 1.05 11.49 9.58
C ARG A 26 -0.08 11.42 8.55
N ILE A 27 -1.29 11.83 8.92
CA ILE A 27 -2.51 11.73 8.10
C ILE A 27 -2.88 13.08 7.48
N ALA A 28 -2.31 14.17 8.00
CA ALA A 28 -2.40 15.52 7.44
C ALA A 28 -2.36 15.58 5.89
N PRO A 29 -1.44 14.88 5.18
CA PRO A 29 -1.42 14.91 3.71
C PRO A 29 -2.65 14.26 3.05
N TYR A 30 -3.37 13.37 3.73
CA TYR A 30 -4.53 12.66 3.21
C TYR A 30 -5.88 13.28 3.62
N VAL A 31 -5.89 14.25 4.53
CA VAL A 31 -7.10 15.00 4.92
C VAL A 31 -7.84 15.63 3.71
N PRO A 32 -7.20 16.24 2.71
CA PRO A 32 -7.93 16.78 1.55
C PRO A 32 -8.62 15.68 0.74
N ALA A 33 -8.02 14.50 0.59
CA ALA A 33 -8.64 13.37 -0.09
C ALA A 33 -9.87 12.84 0.67
N LEU A 34 -9.78 12.76 2.00
CA LEU A 34 -10.91 12.39 2.87
C LEU A 34 -12.06 13.41 2.78
N ARG A 35 -11.75 14.71 2.79
CA ARG A 35 -12.76 15.77 2.61
C ARG A 35 -13.41 15.70 1.23
N GLY A 36 -12.63 15.51 0.17
CA GLY A 36 -13.14 15.34 -1.18
C GLY A 36 -14.08 14.13 -1.29
N TYR A 37 -13.71 13.00 -0.71
CA TYR A 37 -14.55 11.81 -0.67
C TYR A 37 -15.87 12.02 0.08
N ALA A 38 -15.85 12.73 1.21
CA ALA A 38 -17.06 13.05 1.98
C ALA A 38 -18.01 13.96 1.19
N ILE A 39 -17.48 14.96 0.48
CA ILE A 39 -18.28 15.83 -0.41
C ILE A 39 -18.89 15.03 -1.55
N ILE A 40 -18.09 14.19 -2.22
CA ILE A 40 -18.56 13.31 -3.29
C ILE A 40 -19.67 12.38 -2.78
N THR A 41 -19.51 11.84 -1.57
CA THR A 41 -20.52 10.97 -0.95
C THR A 41 -21.84 11.69 -0.72
N LEU A 42 -21.80 12.93 -0.20
CA LEU A 42 -23.00 13.73 0.01
C LEU A 42 -23.68 14.08 -1.31
N LEU A 43 -22.91 14.47 -2.33
CA LEU A 43 -23.43 14.77 -3.66
C LEU A 43 -24.05 13.54 -4.32
N LEU A 44 -23.38 12.37 -4.28
CA LEU A 44 -23.93 11.14 -4.85
C LEU A 44 -25.20 10.68 -4.12
N ALA A 45 -25.24 10.80 -2.79
CA ALA A 45 -26.44 10.47 -2.03
C ALA A 45 -27.61 11.38 -2.40
N ALA A 46 -27.35 12.68 -2.59
CA ALA A 46 -28.37 13.65 -3.03
C ALA A 46 -28.88 13.33 -4.44
N VAL A 47 -28.00 12.98 -5.37
CA VAL A 47 -28.37 12.61 -6.75
C VAL A 47 -29.11 11.27 -6.79
N ALA A 48 -28.67 10.27 -6.01
CA ALA A 48 -29.31 8.96 -5.94
C ALA A 48 -30.75 9.01 -5.39
N GLY A 49 -31.06 10.02 -4.56
CA GLY A 49 -32.42 10.24 -4.08
C GLY A 49 -33.36 10.88 -5.11
N LEU A 50 -32.86 11.41 -6.24
CA LEU A 50 -33.69 12.05 -7.25
C LEU A 50 -34.35 11.00 -8.16
N ARG A 51 -35.67 10.89 -8.12
CA ARG A 51 -36.44 10.13 -9.12
C ARG A 51 -36.76 11.02 -10.32
N VAL A 52 -36.42 10.53 -11.52
CA VAL A 52 -36.57 11.26 -12.80
C VAL A 52 -38.03 11.24 -13.33
N SER A 53 -38.89 10.35 -12.81
CA SER A 53 -40.32 10.31 -13.16
C SER A 53 -41.12 9.48 -12.14
N PRO A 54 -42.21 10.00 -11.51
CA PRO A 54 -42.51 11.40 -11.26
C PRO A 54 -41.45 12.05 -10.34
N PHE A 55 -41.25 13.37 -10.44
CA PHE A 55 -40.30 14.10 -9.60
C PHE A 55 -40.62 13.86 -8.12
N GLY A 56 -39.76 13.10 -7.46
CA GLY A 56 -39.90 12.72 -6.06
C GLY A 56 -38.54 12.41 -5.46
N PHE A 57 -38.46 12.55 -4.14
CA PHE A 57 -37.27 12.21 -3.39
C PHE A 57 -37.45 10.84 -2.75
N ASP A 58 -36.65 9.87 -3.18
CA ASP A 58 -36.58 8.56 -2.57
C ASP A 58 -35.50 8.55 -1.49
N SER A 59 -35.94 8.70 -0.24
CA SER A 59 -35.04 8.67 0.91
C SER A 59 -34.31 7.34 1.04
N ASP A 60 -34.92 6.22 0.63
CA ASP A 60 -34.34 4.90 0.84
C ASP A 60 -33.15 4.67 -0.08
N GLN A 61 -33.23 5.14 -1.33
CA GLN A 61 -32.11 5.09 -2.29
C GLN A 61 -30.95 6.01 -1.89
N ALA A 62 -31.26 7.20 -1.38
CA ALA A 62 -30.25 8.12 -0.86
C ALA A 62 -29.53 7.52 0.36
N LEU A 63 -30.27 6.93 1.29
CA LEU A 63 -29.75 6.32 2.52
C LEU A 63 -28.90 5.07 2.22
N ASP A 64 -29.33 4.18 1.32
CA ASP A 64 -28.55 3.00 0.93
C ASP A 64 -27.23 3.39 0.23
N THR A 65 -27.28 4.41 -0.63
CA THR A 65 -26.08 4.95 -1.28
C THR A 65 -25.12 5.56 -0.26
N MET A 66 -25.65 6.33 0.69
CA MET A 66 -24.86 6.93 1.77
C MET A 66 -24.22 5.87 2.67
N LEU A 67 -24.92 4.80 3.01
CA LEU A 67 -24.36 3.66 3.78
C LEU A 67 -23.19 2.99 3.06
N LYS A 68 -23.32 2.70 1.76
CA LYS A 68 -22.28 2.03 0.97
C LYS A 68 -21.01 2.88 0.90
N LEU A 69 -21.16 4.18 0.67
CA LEU A 69 -20.03 5.11 0.53
C LEU A 69 -19.37 5.42 1.88
N THR A 70 -20.15 5.61 2.96
CA THR A 70 -19.57 5.80 4.30
C THR A 70 -18.80 4.57 4.78
N ARG A 71 -19.20 3.36 4.40
CA ARG A 71 -18.41 2.14 4.65
C ARG A 71 -17.05 2.16 3.95
N LEU A 72 -17.01 2.56 2.68
CA LEU A 72 -15.76 2.73 1.94
C LEU A 72 -14.89 3.81 2.58
N MET A 73 -15.50 4.89 3.09
CA MET A 73 -14.81 5.93 3.85
C MET A 73 -14.13 5.35 5.09
N ALA A 74 -14.81 4.48 5.86
CA ALA A 74 -14.25 3.84 7.06
C ALA A 74 -12.99 3.01 6.73
N VAL A 75 -13.04 2.23 5.63
CA VAL A 75 -11.90 1.45 5.15
C VAL A 75 -10.76 2.37 4.72
N MET A 76 -11.07 3.45 4.00
CA MET A 76 -10.08 4.43 3.57
C MET A 76 -9.40 5.13 4.75
N LEU A 77 -10.17 5.44 5.80
CA LEU A 77 -9.68 6.08 7.03
C LEU A 77 -8.63 5.23 7.75
N LEU A 78 -8.80 3.90 7.72
CA LEU A 78 -7.82 2.94 8.26
C LEU A 78 -6.67 2.66 7.29
N GLY A 79 -6.95 2.57 5.99
CA GLY A 79 -5.98 2.19 4.96
C GLY A 79 -4.93 3.24 4.67
N LEU A 80 -5.34 4.51 4.50
CA LEU A 80 -4.40 5.59 4.12
C LEU A 80 -3.27 5.81 5.14
N PRO A 81 -3.51 5.85 6.46
CA PRO A 81 -2.44 5.95 7.46
C PRO A 81 -1.47 4.76 7.39
N LEU A 82 -1.96 3.54 7.14
CA LEU A 82 -1.12 2.33 7.11
C LEU A 82 -0.02 2.43 6.04
N LEU A 83 -0.32 3.01 4.87
CA LEU A 83 0.67 3.22 3.81
C LEU A 83 1.82 4.12 4.27
N SER A 84 1.54 5.15 5.08
CA SER A 84 2.55 6.08 5.60
C SER A 84 3.30 5.51 6.82
N LEU A 85 2.66 4.65 7.60
CA LEU A 85 3.23 4.07 8.82
C LEU A 85 4.33 3.04 8.55
N ILE A 86 4.33 2.40 7.38
CA ILE A 86 5.23 1.28 7.05
C ILE A 86 6.34 1.74 6.09
N PRO A 87 7.59 1.95 6.57
CA PRO A 87 8.72 2.25 5.70
C PRO A 87 9.14 1.02 4.87
N PRO A 88 9.71 1.21 3.65
CA PRO A 88 10.04 0.13 2.72
C PRO A 88 11.03 -0.89 3.29
N PHE A 89 12.01 -0.45 4.09
CA PHE A 89 12.96 -1.36 4.75
C PHE A 89 12.26 -2.33 5.74
N ARG A 90 11.16 -1.90 6.39
CA ARG A 90 10.37 -2.81 7.24
C ARG A 90 9.60 -3.82 6.41
N MET A 91 9.12 -3.46 5.22
CA MET A 91 8.47 -4.41 4.31
C MET A 91 9.44 -5.49 3.85
N GLN A 92 10.67 -5.10 3.47
CA GLN A 92 11.73 -6.05 3.13
C GLN A 92 11.97 -7.06 4.26
N ARG A 93 12.08 -6.57 5.51
CA ARG A 93 12.29 -7.44 6.68
C ARG A 93 11.10 -8.32 7.01
N ALA A 94 9.89 -7.80 6.86
CA ALA A 94 8.67 -8.58 7.06
C ALA A 94 8.61 -9.74 6.05
N ALA A 95 8.94 -9.51 4.77
CA ALA A 95 8.99 -10.55 3.76
C ALA A 95 10.00 -11.65 4.11
N ASP A 96 11.20 -11.28 4.56
CA ASP A 96 12.24 -12.23 5.00
C ASP A 96 11.77 -13.11 6.18
N GLN A 97 11.13 -12.51 7.18
CA GLN A 97 10.59 -13.25 8.32
C GLN A 97 9.40 -14.14 7.95
N LEU A 98 8.49 -13.68 7.10
CA LEU A 98 7.34 -14.45 6.64
C LEU A 98 7.75 -15.65 5.78
N LEU A 99 8.86 -15.56 5.06
CA LEU A 99 9.41 -16.66 4.28
C LEU A 99 10.25 -17.64 5.13
N SER A 100 10.79 -17.22 6.27
CA SER A 100 11.58 -18.09 7.16
C SER A 100 10.94 -19.44 7.55
N PRO A 101 9.62 -19.54 7.89
CA PRO A 101 9.02 -20.84 8.23
C PRO A 101 8.98 -21.81 7.03
N PHE A 102 8.93 -21.30 5.80
CA PHE A 102 8.92 -22.12 4.58
C PHE A 102 10.26 -22.83 4.34
N ALA A 103 11.33 -22.45 5.05
CA ALA A 103 12.60 -23.18 5.02
C ALA A 103 12.43 -24.62 5.52
N ARG A 104 11.48 -24.86 6.44
CA ARG A 104 11.15 -26.20 6.94
C ARG A 104 10.45 -27.07 5.89
N LEU A 105 9.88 -26.46 4.85
CA LEU A 105 9.20 -27.14 3.74
C LEU A 105 10.16 -27.43 2.57
N GLY A 106 11.48 -27.27 2.76
CA GLY A 106 12.49 -27.53 1.74
C GLY A 106 12.69 -26.41 0.71
N LEU A 107 12.05 -25.26 0.88
CA LEU A 107 12.19 -24.12 -0.03
C LEU A 107 13.53 -23.37 0.20
N PRO A 108 14.19 -22.88 -0.87
CA PRO A 108 15.47 -22.17 -0.77
C PRO A 108 15.30 -20.72 -0.29
N VAL A 109 14.74 -20.54 0.92
CA VAL A 109 14.37 -19.23 1.49
C VAL A 109 15.54 -18.25 1.48
N SER A 110 16.75 -18.69 1.84
CA SER A 110 17.93 -17.82 1.89
C SER A 110 18.27 -17.15 0.55
N ARG A 111 18.01 -17.82 -0.59
CA ARG A 111 18.25 -17.26 -1.92
C ARG A 111 17.14 -16.28 -2.30
N ILE A 112 15.90 -16.63 -1.99
CA ILE A 112 14.71 -15.78 -2.23
C ILE A 112 14.80 -14.49 -1.43
N THR A 113 15.14 -14.56 -0.14
CA THR A 113 15.19 -13.38 0.72
C THR A 113 16.37 -12.46 0.41
N LEU A 114 17.48 -13.02 -0.11
CA LEU A 114 18.57 -12.24 -0.69
C LEU A 114 18.07 -11.44 -1.91
N ALA A 115 17.39 -12.10 -2.85
CA ALA A 115 16.86 -11.45 -4.04
C ALA A 115 15.88 -10.32 -3.67
N ILE A 116 14.90 -10.59 -2.80
CA ILE A 116 13.94 -9.58 -2.31
C ILE A 116 14.67 -8.41 -1.65
N SER A 117 15.68 -8.69 -0.81
CA SER A 117 16.47 -7.67 -0.14
C SER A 117 17.21 -6.75 -1.10
N LEU A 118 17.81 -7.33 -2.13
CA LEU A 118 18.46 -6.57 -3.20
C LEU A 118 17.45 -5.77 -4.01
N MET A 119 16.30 -6.35 -4.35
CA MET A 119 15.23 -5.64 -5.08
C MET A 119 14.75 -4.39 -4.36
N PHE A 120 14.43 -4.48 -3.06
CA PHE A 120 14.00 -3.30 -2.29
C PHE A 120 15.10 -2.23 -2.17
N ARG A 121 16.37 -2.64 -2.12
CA ARG A 121 17.51 -1.70 -2.10
C ARG A 121 17.77 -1.07 -3.46
N PHE A 122 17.55 -1.80 -4.55
CA PHE A 122 17.73 -1.29 -5.91
C PHE A 122 16.53 -0.48 -6.38
N LEU A 123 15.32 -0.69 -5.84
CA LEU A 123 14.13 0.06 -6.26
C LEU A 123 14.33 1.60 -6.26
N PRO A 124 14.91 2.25 -5.22
CA PRO A 124 15.22 3.67 -5.26
C PRO A 124 16.26 4.05 -6.32
N LEU A 125 17.29 3.21 -6.49
CA LEU A 125 18.33 3.41 -7.52
C LEU A 125 17.73 3.33 -8.93
N LEU A 126 16.91 2.31 -9.20
CA LEU A 126 16.22 2.10 -10.47
C LEU A 126 15.30 3.27 -10.81
N ALA A 127 14.57 3.79 -9.81
CA ALA A 127 13.72 4.96 -10.00
C ALA A 127 14.53 6.21 -10.35
N ALA A 128 15.67 6.43 -9.69
CA ALA A 128 16.57 7.54 -9.99
C ALA A 128 17.21 7.41 -11.39
N GLU A 129 17.62 6.19 -11.77
CA GLU A 129 18.23 5.91 -13.07
C GLU A 129 17.19 6.08 -14.19
N TRP A 130 15.95 5.62 -13.98
CA TRP A 130 14.84 5.87 -14.88
C TRP A 130 14.61 7.38 -15.11
N GLN A 131 14.57 8.18 -14.03
CA GLN A 131 14.44 9.64 -14.14
C GLN A 131 15.62 10.29 -14.85
N ARG A 132 16.84 9.78 -14.66
CA ARG A 132 18.03 10.25 -15.38
C ARG A 132 17.92 9.97 -16.88
N TYR A 133 17.56 8.76 -17.28
CA TYR A 133 17.38 8.43 -18.70
C TYR A 133 16.19 9.18 -19.33
N ALA A 134 15.10 9.38 -18.59
CA ALA A 134 13.97 10.19 -19.05
C ALA A 134 14.40 11.65 -19.34
N ARG A 135 15.24 12.24 -18.48
CA ARG A 135 15.81 13.58 -18.69
C ARG A 135 16.78 13.63 -19.87
N ILE A 136 17.65 12.63 -20.04
CA ILE A 136 18.57 12.54 -21.18
C ILE A 136 17.80 12.46 -22.51
N ALA A 137 16.74 11.64 -22.55
CA ALA A 137 15.92 11.50 -23.75
C ALA A 137 15.16 12.80 -24.08
N ALA A 138 14.67 13.51 -23.06
CA ALA A 138 14.08 14.83 -23.23
C ALA A 138 15.08 15.86 -23.78
N ALA A 139 16.31 15.90 -23.24
CA ALA A 139 17.38 16.80 -23.71
C ALA A 139 17.81 16.53 -25.15
N ARG A 140 17.72 15.28 -25.62
CA ARG A 140 18.03 14.88 -27.00
C ARG A 140 16.92 15.23 -28.01
N GLY A 141 15.94 16.05 -27.64
CA GLY A 141 14.85 16.49 -28.52
C GLY A 141 13.88 15.36 -28.91
N LYS A 142 13.96 14.19 -28.29
CA LYS A 142 13.06 13.06 -28.56
C LYS A 142 11.74 13.16 -27.79
N LEU A 143 11.44 14.26 -27.08
CA LEU A 143 10.19 14.44 -26.31
C LEU A 143 9.82 15.91 -26.05
N PRO A 144 8.52 16.25 -25.95
CA PRO A 144 8.07 17.51 -25.36
C PRO A 144 8.23 17.46 -23.82
N ALA A 145 9.33 18.03 -23.34
CA ALA A 145 9.56 18.73 -22.06
C ALA A 145 9.08 18.17 -20.69
N GLN A 146 8.30 17.08 -20.56
CA GLN A 146 7.84 16.61 -19.24
C GLN A 146 7.92 15.08 -19.03
N PRO A 147 8.56 14.63 -17.93
CA PRO A 147 8.54 13.23 -17.54
C PRO A 147 7.10 12.80 -17.21
N GLY A 148 6.50 11.97 -18.06
CA GLY A 148 5.14 11.44 -17.87
C GLY A 148 4.28 11.39 -19.13
N LYS A 149 4.63 12.13 -20.19
CA LYS A 149 3.89 12.16 -21.47
C LYS A 149 4.72 11.58 -22.63
N VAL A 150 5.39 10.46 -22.39
CA VAL A 150 6.21 9.80 -23.41
C VAL A 150 5.29 9.02 -24.36
N PRO A 151 5.20 9.36 -25.66
CA PRO A 151 4.42 8.55 -26.58
C PRO A 151 5.05 7.15 -26.70
N PRO A 152 4.24 6.08 -26.82
CA PRO A 152 4.71 4.70 -26.78
C PRO A 152 5.77 4.40 -27.85
N ARG A 153 5.69 5.06 -29.01
CA ARG A 153 6.67 4.97 -30.11
C ARG A 153 8.08 5.40 -29.71
N MET A 154 8.21 6.29 -28.73
CA MET A 154 9.51 6.83 -28.27
C MET A 154 10.02 6.12 -27.01
N MET A 155 9.20 5.30 -26.35
CA MET A 155 9.60 4.57 -25.13
C MET A 155 10.77 3.63 -25.38
N ALA A 156 10.81 2.95 -26.54
CA ALA A 156 11.92 2.07 -26.90
C ALA A 156 13.29 2.77 -26.80
N SER A 157 13.35 4.07 -27.13
CA SER A 157 14.60 4.85 -27.09
C SER A 157 15.11 5.15 -25.68
N ILE A 158 14.25 5.05 -24.66
CA ILE A 158 14.59 5.21 -23.24
C ILE A 158 14.81 3.85 -22.60
N VAL A 159 13.94 2.89 -22.91
CA VAL A 159 13.92 1.56 -22.30
C VAL A 159 15.16 0.76 -22.68
N ILE A 160 15.59 0.78 -23.95
CA ILE A 160 16.78 0.04 -24.40
C ILE A 160 18.04 0.45 -23.63
N PRO A 161 18.45 1.74 -23.60
CA PRO A 161 19.67 2.13 -22.88
C PRO A 161 19.54 1.97 -21.36
N PHE A 162 18.34 2.15 -20.81
CA PHE A 162 18.07 1.85 -19.40
C PHE A 162 18.26 0.36 -19.11
N LEU A 163 17.71 -0.53 -19.92
CA LEU A 163 17.84 -1.98 -19.76
C LEU A 163 19.30 -2.43 -19.86
N LEU A 164 20.08 -1.87 -20.79
CA LEU A 164 21.51 -2.14 -20.88
C LEU A 164 22.26 -1.69 -19.62
N SER A 165 21.88 -0.56 -19.01
CA SER A 165 22.40 -0.13 -17.71
C SER A 165 22.05 -1.12 -16.60
N LEU A 166 20.81 -1.63 -16.61
CA LEU A 166 20.36 -2.64 -15.63
C LEU A 166 21.10 -3.97 -15.74
N LEU A 167 21.39 -4.43 -16.96
CA LEU A 167 22.16 -5.65 -17.17
C LEU A 167 23.57 -5.51 -16.61
N ARG A 168 24.27 -4.41 -16.94
CA ARG A 168 25.61 -4.11 -16.40
C ARG A 168 25.62 -3.99 -14.88
N LEU A 169 24.57 -3.39 -14.32
CA LEU A 169 24.39 -3.33 -12.86
C LEU A 169 24.23 -4.74 -12.29
N GLY A 170 23.46 -5.61 -12.96
CA GLY A 170 23.30 -7.01 -12.58
C GLY A 170 24.64 -7.75 -12.54
N ASP A 171 25.44 -7.63 -13.61
CA ASP A 171 26.77 -8.24 -13.72
C ASP A 171 27.68 -7.74 -12.57
N ALA A 172 27.76 -6.42 -12.37
CA ALA A 172 28.56 -5.83 -11.30
C ALA A 172 28.12 -6.28 -9.90
N VAL A 173 26.82 -6.49 -9.69
CA VAL A 173 26.27 -7.00 -8.42
C VAL A 173 26.59 -8.48 -8.25
N ALA A 174 26.52 -9.28 -9.32
CA ALA A 174 26.88 -10.69 -9.29
C ALA A 174 28.36 -10.87 -8.92
N ASP A 175 29.26 -10.18 -9.62
CA ASP A 175 30.71 -10.20 -9.35
C ASP A 175 31.00 -9.78 -7.90
N ALA A 176 30.34 -8.73 -7.42
CA ALA A 176 30.50 -8.25 -6.05
C ALA A 176 29.96 -9.22 -4.99
N LEU A 177 28.93 -10.00 -5.31
CA LEU A 177 28.38 -11.03 -4.43
C LEU A 177 29.32 -12.24 -4.37
N GLU A 178 29.86 -12.67 -5.51
CA GLU A 178 30.83 -13.77 -5.60
C GLU A 178 32.12 -13.44 -4.85
N ALA A 179 32.68 -12.24 -5.05
CA ALA A 179 33.87 -11.77 -4.32
C ALA A 179 33.66 -11.70 -2.80
N ARG A 180 32.41 -11.53 -2.35
CA ARG A 180 32.02 -11.54 -0.93
C ARG A 180 31.71 -12.94 -0.38
N GLY A 181 31.83 -13.98 -1.20
CA GLY A 181 31.55 -15.36 -0.82
C GLY A 181 30.06 -15.71 -0.72
N PHE A 182 29.15 -14.86 -1.22
CA PHE A 182 27.74 -15.24 -1.30
C PHE A 182 27.57 -16.41 -2.28
N GLY A 183 26.85 -17.46 -1.86
CA GLY A 183 26.63 -18.68 -2.66
C GLY A 183 27.35 -19.92 -2.12
N HIS A 184 28.40 -19.74 -1.31
CA HIS A 184 29.18 -20.83 -0.74
C HIS A 184 28.62 -21.30 0.61
N GLY A 185 27.60 -22.17 0.55
CA GLY A 185 27.26 -23.23 1.53
C GLY A 185 27.05 -22.93 3.02
N THR A 186 27.32 -21.74 3.54
CA THR A 186 27.25 -21.47 4.98
C THR A 186 25.82 -21.14 5.41
N ASN A 187 25.20 -22.14 6.04
CA ASN A 187 23.79 -22.18 6.39
C ASN A 187 23.39 -21.21 7.53
N ASN A 188 24.31 -20.38 8.03
CA ASN A 188 24.07 -19.44 9.13
C ASN A 188 24.26 -17.99 8.66
N LYS A 189 23.21 -17.43 8.07
CA LYS A 189 23.11 -15.98 7.89
C LYS A 189 22.77 -15.34 9.22
N THR A 190 23.71 -14.56 9.78
CA THR A 190 23.44 -13.72 10.95
C THR A 190 22.62 -12.50 10.52
N MET A 191 21.39 -12.41 11.02
CA MET A 191 20.53 -11.26 10.73
C MET A 191 20.91 -10.08 11.64
N ALA A 192 21.45 -9.01 11.05
CA ALA A 192 21.81 -7.79 11.79
C ALA A 192 20.62 -7.05 12.45
N PHE A 193 19.39 -7.29 11.98
CA PHE A 193 18.18 -6.66 12.51
C PHE A 193 17.01 -7.66 12.46
N ARG A 194 16.37 -7.92 13.60
CA ARG A 194 15.16 -8.76 13.65
C ARG A 194 13.99 -7.89 14.08
N LEU A 195 12.86 -7.98 13.37
CA LEU A 195 11.60 -7.50 13.92
C LEU A 195 11.27 -8.39 15.11
N SER A 196 11.23 -7.79 16.29
CA SER A 196 10.78 -8.42 17.52
C SER A 196 9.37 -7.95 17.83
N PHE A 197 8.55 -8.88 18.26
CA PHE A 197 7.19 -8.60 18.67
C PHE A 197 7.20 -7.77 19.96
N ARG A 198 6.62 -6.57 19.94
CA ARG A 198 6.56 -5.69 21.11
C ARG A 198 5.22 -5.83 21.82
N ARG A 199 5.18 -5.47 23.11
CA ARG A 199 3.92 -5.41 23.89
C ARG A 199 2.89 -4.45 23.29
N SER A 200 3.35 -3.40 22.60
CA SER A 200 2.49 -2.51 21.82
C SER A 200 1.74 -3.25 20.70
N ASP A 201 2.38 -4.23 20.08
CA ASP A 201 1.82 -4.98 18.96
C ASP A 201 0.74 -5.94 19.48
N LEU A 202 0.95 -6.54 20.65
CA LEU A 202 -0.04 -7.35 21.35
C LEU A 202 -1.30 -6.53 21.69
N ASN A 203 -1.13 -5.33 22.27
CA ASN A 203 -2.25 -4.46 22.62
C ASN A 203 -3.06 -4.06 21.38
N LEU A 204 -2.39 -3.80 20.25
CA LEU A 204 -3.07 -3.50 18.99
C LEU A 204 -3.85 -4.71 18.45
N ILE A 205 -3.30 -5.92 18.52
CA ILE A 205 -4.00 -7.14 18.08
C ILE A 205 -5.24 -7.38 18.95
N ILE A 206 -5.09 -7.28 20.28
CA ILE A 206 -6.21 -7.46 21.21
C ILE A 206 -7.29 -6.41 20.95
N GLY A 207 -6.90 -5.13 20.80
CA GLY A 207 -7.84 -4.05 20.49
C GLY A 207 -8.56 -4.26 19.16
N ALA A 208 -7.85 -4.70 18.12
CA ALA A 208 -8.44 -5.02 16.81
C ALA A 208 -9.41 -6.20 16.89
N PHE A 209 -9.06 -7.25 17.65
CA PHE A 209 -9.92 -8.42 17.84
C PHE A 209 -11.18 -8.07 18.65
N ALA A 210 -11.05 -7.26 19.70
CA ALA A 210 -12.19 -6.78 20.48
C ALA A 210 -13.13 -5.90 19.65
N LEU A 211 -12.59 -5.01 18.81
CA LEU A 211 -13.37 -4.18 17.89
C LEU A 211 -14.10 -5.05 16.85
N TRP A 212 -13.42 -6.03 16.28
CA TRP A 212 -14.03 -6.99 15.35
C TRP A 212 -15.16 -7.78 16.01
N LEU A 213 -14.94 -8.30 17.23
CA LEU A 213 -15.95 -9.04 17.99
C LEU A 213 -17.15 -8.17 18.33
N SER A 214 -16.92 -6.93 18.77
CA SER A 214 -17.99 -5.94 19.06
C SER A 214 -18.85 -5.70 17.82
N LEU A 215 -18.22 -5.41 16.66
CA LEU A 215 -18.95 -5.21 15.41
C LEU A 215 -19.68 -6.48 14.94
N TYR A 216 -19.11 -7.66 15.14
CA TYR A 216 -19.74 -8.93 14.79
C TYR A 216 -20.99 -9.19 15.63
N VAL A 217 -20.91 -9.00 16.95
CA VAL A 217 -22.06 -9.14 17.86
C VAL A 217 -23.15 -8.12 17.54
N LEU A 218 -22.77 -6.87 17.28
CA LEU A 218 -23.71 -5.79 16.90
C LEU A 218 -24.38 -6.06 15.54
N SER A 219 -23.71 -6.78 14.64
CA SER A 219 -24.31 -7.22 13.38
C SER A 219 -25.23 -8.44 13.48
N ARG A 220 -25.22 -9.16 14.62
CA ARG A 220 -26.02 -10.38 14.84
C ARG A 220 -27.23 -10.15 15.74
N LEU A 221 -27.21 -9.09 16.56
CA LEU A 221 -28.30 -8.70 17.46
C LEU A 221 -29.40 -7.87 16.77
N ASN A 222 -29.18 -7.48 15.51
CA ASN A 222 -30.09 -6.67 14.69
C ASN A 222 -30.27 -7.30 13.31
#